data_AF-A0A368N992-F1
#
_entry.id   AF-A0A368N992-F1
#
_cell.length_a   1.000
_cell.length_b   1.000
_cell.length_c   1.000
_cell.angle_alpha   90.00
_cell.angle_beta   90.00
_cell.angle_gamma   90.00
#
_symmetry.space_group_name_H-M   'P 1'
#
loop_
_entity.id
_entity.type
_entity.pdbx_description
1 polymer ?
#
loop_
_entity_poly.entity_id
_entity_poly.type
_entity_poly.pdbx_seq_one_letter_code
_entity_poly.pdbx_strand_id
1 'polypeptide(L)'
;MRRGALPLILAVLLAGCTAPVAGPADTPEPTDSVAPTGTPPPAAPTHTPRPVGVEYVVRAGSLPDEFESVTVTFRVVFVERAGDMGPCWRETFSGPYEPTITPIAPPSGECHRSGTVTVDLAELGDGRSLGRRTAPGRFAAGHALIATNATATYRNGTTVTGLRGASDKLVTTVEGRPSGRRRVTLSVTAYADRPYDYWLVAEDDGA
;
A
#
# COMPACT_ATOMS: atom_id res chain seq x y z
N MET A 1 52.34 21.91 -25.27
CA MET A 1 51.71 23.12 -24.67
C MET A 1 50.74 22.62 -23.60
N ARG A 2 51.15 22.36 -22.35
CA ARG A 2 51.23 23.26 -21.17
C ARG A 2 50.00 24.16 -20.91
N ARG A 3 49.33 23.89 -19.79
CA ARG A 3 48.75 24.77 -18.73
C ARG A 3 47.50 24.07 -18.18
N GLY A 4 47.35 23.63 -16.92
CA GLY A 4 48.01 23.98 -15.67
C GLY A 4 47.02 24.74 -14.77
N ALA A 5 46.48 24.08 -13.72
CA ALA A 5 45.84 24.74 -12.57
C ALA A 5 45.64 23.76 -11.39
N LEU A 6 46.55 23.85 -10.43
CA LEU A 6 46.41 23.68 -8.96
C LEU A 6 46.91 25.03 -8.39
N PRO A 7 46.74 25.42 -7.11
CA PRO A 7 46.21 24.70 -5.93
C PRO A 7 45.32 25.57 -4.99
N LEU A 8 44.82 25.00 -3.88
CA LEU A 8 45.01 25.63 -2.57
C LEU A 8 44.84 24.62 -1.41
N ILE A 9 45.81 24.68 -0.51
CA ILE A 9 46.05 23.85 0.67
C ILE A 9 45.58 24.65 1.89
N LEU A 10 44.99 24.01 2.90
CA LEU A 10 45.05 24.53 4.26
C LEU A 10 45.24 23.38 5.27
N ALA A 11 46.42 23.36 5.88
CA ALA A 11 46.82 22.47 6.95
C ALA A 11 46.61 23.18 8.31
N VAL A 12 46.17 22.44 9.33
CA VAL A 12 46.21 22.88 10.73
C VAL A 12 47.03 21.86 11.52
N LEU A 13 48.11 22.36 12.13
CA LEU A 13 49.10 21.70 12.97
C LEU A 13 48.97 22.26 14.39
N LEU A 14 48.70 21.44 15.40
CA LEU A 14 48.90 21.72 16.84
C LEU A 14 49.16 20.36 17.53
N ALA A 15 50.39 19.92 17.81
CA ALA A 15 51.36 20.38 18.81
C ALA A 15 51.00 20.01 20.27
N GLY A 16 51.85 19.17 20.88
CA GLY A 16 52.19 19.26 22.32
C GLY A 16 51.52 18.29 23.29
N CYS A 17 52.06 17.07 23.41
CA CYS A 17 51.85 16.22 24.59
C CYS A 17 53.04 16.45 25.56
N THR A 18 52.80 17.13 26.69
CA THR A 18 53.74 17.14 27.83
C THR A 18 53.01 16.69 29.08
N ALA A 19 53.49 15.59 29.66
CA ALA A 19 53.04 15.04 30.93
C ALA A 19 53.53 15.88 32.11
N PRO A 20 52.83 15.80 33.25
CA PRO A 20 53.49 15.83 34.55
C PRO A 20 53.24 14.54 35.34
N VAL A 21 54.33 13.97 35.85
CA VAL A 21 54.36 12.98 36.93
C VAL A 21 54.39 13.73 38.25
N ALA A 22 53.44 13.42 39.14
CA ALA A 22 53.56 13.62 40.59
C ALA A 22 52.63 12.60 41.30
N GLY A 23 53.19 11.71 42.13
CA GLY A 23 52.43 10.86 43.06
C GLY A 23 52.22 11.57 44.42
N PRO A 24 52.01 10.85 45.55
CA PRO A 24 51.43 9.52 45.76
C PRO A 24 50.04 9.62 46.47
N ALA A 25 49.52 8.45 46.84
CA ALA A 25 48.14 8.15 47.24
C ALA A 25 47.62 8.83 48.52
N ASP A 26 46.34 9.20 48.49
CA ASP A 26 45.44 9.20 49.64
C ASP A 26 44.12 8.56 49.22
N THR A 27 43.80 7.44 49.86
CA THR A 27 42.54 6.71 49.73
C THR A 27 41.51 7.35 50.67
N PRO A 28 40.43 7.96 50.17
CA PRO A 28 39.27 8.23 51.01
C PRO A 28 38.41 6.96 51.12
N GLU A 29 38.11 6.63 52.37
CA GLU A 29 37.15 5.66 52.88
C GLU A 29 35.79 5.73 52.14
N PRO A 30 35.12 4.60 51.85
CA PRO A 30 33.84 4.63 51.15
C PRO A 30 32.77 5.16 52.11
N THR A 31 32.30 6.39 51.86
CA THR A 31 31.08 6.89 52.48
C THR A 31 29.89 6.26 51.77
N ASP A 32 29.15 5.38 52.45
CA ASP A 32 27.85 4.86 52.01
C ASP A 32 26.86 6.02 51.86
N SER A 33 26.81 6.57 50.66
CA SER A 33 25.80 7.54 50.25
C SER A 33 24.60 6.75 49.71
N VAL A 34 23.58 6.56 50.56
CA VAL A 34 22.29 5.99 50.13
C VAL A 34 21.71 6.95 49.10
N ALA A 35 21.85 6.61 47.82
CA ALA A 35 21.19 7.31 46.73
C ALA A 35 19.68 7.26 46.98
N PRO A 36 18.96 8.40 46.96
CA PRO A 36 17.51 8.36 47.02
C PRO A 36 17.02 7.52 45.85
N THR A 37 16.22 6.49 46.13
CA THR A 37 15.53 5.71 45.10
C THR A 37 14.59 6.66 44.37
N GLY A 38 15.09 7.24 43.27
CA GLY A 38 14.31 8.10 42.40
C GLY A 38 13.11 7.31 41.90
N THR A 39 11.91 7.83 42.13
CA THR A 39 10.70 7.33 41.49
C THR A 39 10.96 7.25 39.99
N PRO A 40 10.71 6.11 39.33
CA PRO A 40 10.92 6.01 37.89
C PRO A 40 10.10 7.10 37.20
N PRO A 41 10.69 7.81 36.21
CA PRO A 41 9.97 8.86 35.50
C PRO A 41 8.68 8.29 34.90
N PRO A 42 7.59 9.06 34.89
CA PRO A 42 6.33 8.60 34.31
C PRO A 42 6.56 8.13 32.88
N ALA A 43 6.04 6.94 32.55
CA ALA A 43 6.16 6.37 31.21
C ALA A 43 5.66 7.37 30.17
N ALA A 44 6.47 7.61 29.14
CA ALA A 44 6.10 8.53 28.07
C ALA A 44 4.77 8.08 27.42
N PRO A 45 3.84 9.00 27.12
CA PRO A 45 2.58 8.64 26.48
C PRO A 45 2.88 7.96 25.14
N THR A 46 2.43 6.71 25.01
CA THR A 46 2.52 5.99 23.74
C THR A 46 1.42 6.55 22.83
N HIS A 47 1.79 7.37 21.85
CA HIS A 47 0.84 7.84 20.84
C HIS A 47 0.44 6.68 19.94
N THR A 48 -0.70 6.04 20.22
CA THR A 48 -1.28 5.08 19.28
C THR A 48 -1.69 5.83 18.01
N PRO A 49 -1.17 5.46 16.82
CA PRO A 49 -1.55 6.10 15.58
C PRO A 49 -3.06 6.03 15.38
N ARG A 50 -3.70 7.17 15.09
CA ARG A 50 -5.14 7.20 14.80
C ARG A 50 -5.45 6.35 13.56
N PRO A 51 -6.58 5.62 13.55
CA PRO A 51 -7.02 4.89 12.36
C PRO A 51 -7.11 5.78 11.13
N VAL A 52 -6.76 5.21 9.97
CA VAL A 52 -6.89 5.84 8.65
C VAL A 52 -8.07 5.24 7.90
N GLY A 53 -8.54 5.91 6.85
CA GLY A 53 -9.60 5.34 6.03
C GLY A 53 -10.00 6.18 4.84
N VAL A 54 -10.55 5.48 3.85
CA VAL A 54 -10.94 6.00 2.54
C VAL A 54 -12.33 5.48 2.18
N GLU A 55 -13.06 6.21 1.36
CA GLU A 55 -14.33 5.79 0.78
C GLU A 55 -14.20 5.75 -0.75
N TYR A 56 -14.63 4.65 -1.38
CA TYR A 56 -14.67 4.51 -2.83
C TYR A 56 -16.12 4.59 -3.32
N VAL A 57 -16.33 5.36 -4.38
CA VAL A 57 -17.59 5.47 -5.13
C VAL A 57 -17.35 4.84 -6.49
N VAL A 58 -18.03 3.72 -6.75
CA VAL A 58 -17.92 2.97 -8.01
C VAL A 58 -19.01 3.43 -8.96
N ARG A 59 -18.64 3.66 -10.21
CA ARG A 59 -19.55 3.92 -11.33
C ARG A 59 -19.43 2.83 -12.37
N ALA A 60 -20.53 2.60 -13.06
CA ALA A 60 -20.50 1.86 -14.31
C ALA A 60 -20.18 2.84 -15.44
N GLY A 61 -19.23 2.48 -16.29
CA GLY A 61 -19.03 3.10 -17.59
C GLY A 61 -19.80 2.31 -18.65
N SER A 62 -19.16 2.05 -19.78
CA SER A 62 -19.77 1.30 -20.88
C SER A 62 -19.88 -0.18 -20.54
N LEU A 63 -21.08 -0.74 -20.66
CA LEU A 63 -21.35 -2.17 -20.54
C LEU A 63 -21.98 -2.68 -21.85
N PRO A 64 -21.66 -3.90 -22.31
CA PRO A 64 -22.32 -4.51 -23.46
C PRO A 64 -23.83 -4.66 -23.23
N ASP A 65 -24.63 -4.31 -24.23
CA ASP A 65 -26.10 -4.31 -24.13
C ASP A 65 -26.68 -5.72 -23.94
N GLU A 66 -25.95 -6.77 -24.32
CA GLU A 66 -26.35 -8.15 -24.15
C GLU A 66 -26.30 -8.63 -22.68
N PHE A 67 -25.67 -7.87 -21.79
CA PHE A 67 -25.60 -8.20 -20.37
C PHE A 67 -26.87 -7.77 -19.63
N GLU A 68 -27.30 -8.65 -18.74
CA GLU A 68 -28.35 -8.38 -17.74
C GLU A 68 -27.74 -7.85 -16.45
N SER A 69 -26.64 -8.46 -16.01
CA SER A 69 -25.93 -8.08 -14.80
C SER A 69 -24.42 -8.22 -14.98
N VAL A 70 -23.68 -7.37 -14.26
CA VAL A 70 -22.23 -7.45 -14.11
C VAL A 70 -21.91 -7.28 -12.62
N THR A 71 -21.88 -8.39 -11.90
CA THR A 71 -21.62 -8.42 -10.46
C THR A 71 -20.13 -8.35 -10.18
N VAL A 72 -19.67 -7.34 -9.44
CA VAL A 72 -18.27 -7.16 -9.06
C VAL A 72 -18.15 -7.10 -7.53
N THR A 73 -17.20 -7.89 -7.01
CA THR A 73 -16.85 -7.92 -5.59
C THR A 73 -15.54 -7.18 -5.36
N PHE A 74 -15.57 -6.18 -4.47
CA PHE A 74 -14.46 -5.31 -4.15
C PHE A 74 -13.85 -5.57 -2.79
N ARG A 75 -12.56 -5.25 -2.66
CA ARG A 75 -11.82 -5.18 -1.41
C ARG A 75 -10.86 -3.99 -1.44
N VAL A 76 -10.70 -3.32 -0.31
CA VAL A 76 -9.65 -2.30 -0.13
C VAL A 76 -8.47 -2.91 0.60
N VAL A 77 -7.27 -2.63 0.10
CA VAL A 77 -6.01 -3.02 0.71
C VAL A 77 -5.25 -1.76 1.12
N PHE A 78 -4.69 -1.77 2.33
CA PHE A 78 -3.87 -0.70 2.88
C PHE A 78 -2.47 -1.22 3.17
N VAL A 79 -1.46 -0.38 2.93
CA VAL A 79 -0.05 -0.77 3.08
C VAL A 79 0.69 0.10 4.09
N GLU A 80 1.63 -0.52 4.79
CA GLU A 80 2.52 0.17 5.73
C GLU A 80 3.65 0.91 5.00
N ARG A 81 4.14 0.39 3.87
CA ARG A 81 5.08 1.08 2.96
C ARG A 81 4.52 1.11 1.54
N ALA A 82 4.73 2.23 0.83
CA ALA A 82 4.18 2.40 -0.52
C ALA A 82 4.69 1.32 -1.51
N GLY A 83 5.96 0.91 -1.37
CA GLY A 83 6.56 -0.16 -2.18
C GLY A 83 5.95 -1.56 -1.98
N ASP A 84 5.15 -1.76 -0.93
CA ASP A 84 4.50 -3.05 -0.65
C ASP A 84 3.20 -3.23 -1.44
N MET A 85 2.75 -2.20 -2.17
CA MET A 85 1.49 -2.24 -2.88
C MET A 85 1.40 -3.46 -3.80
N GLY A 86 2.35 -3.61 -4.74
CA GLY A 86 2.40 -4.76 -5.65
C GLY A 86 2.26 -6.09 -4.91
N PRO A 87 3.19 -6.46 -4.00
CA PRO A 87 3.11 -7.68 -3.21
C PRO A 87 1.79 -7.89 -2.44
N CYS A 88 1.13 -6.83 -2.00
CA CYS A 88 -0.11 -6.92 -1.24
C CYS A 88 -1.35 -7.29 -2.08
N TRP A 89 -1.31 -7.09 -3.41
CA TRP A 89 -2.45 -7.32 -4.30
C TRP A 89 -2.18 -8.12 -5.57
N ARG A 90 -0.93 -8.48 -5.92
CA ARG A 90 -0.53 -9.15 -7.19
C ARG A 90 -1.64 -10.00 -7.76
N GLU A 91 -1.96 -9.77 -9.05
CA GLU A 91 -2.77 -10.69 -9.84
C GLU A 91 -2.21 -12.10 -9.63
N THR A 92 -3.00 -12.95 -8.97
CA THR A 92 -2.66 -14.36 -8.88
C THR A 92 -2.95 -14.90 -10.27
N PHE A 93 -1.91 -15.27 -11.02
CA PHE A 93 -2.10 -15.99 -12.28
C PHE A 93 -2.83 -17.30 -11.96
N SER A 94 -4.13 -17.33 -12.17
CA SER A 94 -4.93 -18.54 -12.06
C SER A 94 -5.01 -19.23 -13.43
N GLY A 95 -4.50 -20.45 -13.52
CA GLY A 95 -4.56 -21.28 -14.72
C GLY A 95 -3.70 -22.55 -14.60
N PRO A 96 -3.84 -23.53 -15.51
CA PRO A 96 -3.07 -24.78 -15.46
C PRO A 96 -1.56 -24.58 -15.69
N TYR A 97 -1.15 -23.37 -16.07
CA TYR A 97 0.24 -22.97 -16.28
C TYR A 97 0.66 -21.87 -15.29
N GLU A 98 0.25 -21.98 -14.03
CA GLU A 98 0.79 -21.15 -12.95
C GLU A 98 2.32 -21.33 -12.93
N PRO A 99 3.11 -20.27 -13.20
CA PRO A 99 4.56 -20.39 -13.09
C PRO A 99 4.93 -20.63 -11.63
N THR A 100 5.80 -21.60 -11.38
CA THR A 100 6.41 -21.79 -10.06
C THR A 100 7.04 -20.48 -9.63
N ILE A 101 6.46 -19.82 -8.62
CA ILE A 101 6.99 -18.57 -8.10
C ILE A 101 8.36 -18.87 -7.49
N THR A 102 9.43 -18.42 -8.13
CA THR A 102 10.74 -18.34 -7.48
C THR A 102 10.57 -17.51 -6.21
N PRO A 103 10.88 -18.04 -5.02
CA PRO A 103 10.67 -17.31 -3.77
C PRO A 103 11.46 -16.00 -3.80
N ILE A 104 10.77 -14.89 -4.00
CA ILE A 104 11.29 -13.55 -3.72
C ILE A 104 11.21 -13.42 -2.20
N ALA A 105 12.22 -12.77 -1.59
CA ALA A 105 12.20 -12.47 -0.17
C ALA A 105 10.82 -11.92 0.23
N PRO A 106 10.25 -12.33 1.39
CA PRO A 106 8.95 -11.85 1.83
C PRO A 106 8.92 -10.31 1.74
N PRO A 107 7.85 -9.73 1.20
CA PRO A 107 7.77 -8.27 1.09
C PRO A 107 8.02 -7.65 2.45
N SER A 108 8.82 -6.59 2.49
CA SER A 108 9.07 -5.87 3.72
C SER A 108 7.86 -5.01 4.04
N GLY A 109 6.81 -5.58 4.63
CA GLY A 109 5.68 -4.85 5.21
C GLY A 109 4.38 -5.64 5.24
N GLU A 110 3.57 -5.40 6.26
CA GLU A 110 2.24 -6.01 6.39
C GLU A 110 1.22 -5.29 5.48
N CYS A 111 0.17 -6.01 5.09
CA CYS A 111 -0.99 -5.46 4.40
C CYS A 111 -2.23 -5.59 5.29
N HIS A 112 -3.08 -4.57 5.32
CA HIS A 112 -4.41 -4.66 5.91
C HIS A 112 -5.47 -4.79 4.83
N ARG A 113 -6.34 -5.80 4.96
CA ARG A 113 -7.41 -6.09 4.00
C ARG A 113 -8.77 -5.80 4.63
N SER A 114 -9.59 -5.01 3.96
CA SER A 114 -10.96 -4.78 4.41
C SER A 114 -11.85 -6.00 4.17
N GLY A 115 -13.06 -5.98 4.76
CA GLY A 115 -14.17 -6.82 4.28
C GLY A 115 -14.51 -6.53 2.81
N THR A 116 -15.20 -7.46 2.18
CA THR A 116 -15.62 -7.35 0.77
C THR A 116 -16.98 -6.67 0.62
N VAL A 117 -17.21 -6.10 -0.56
CA VAL A 117 -18.50 -5.51 -0.94
C VAL A 117 -18.82 -5.91 -2.37
N THR A 118 -20.03 -6.40 -2.61
CA THR A 118 -20.48 -6.80 -3.93
C THR A 118 -21.50 -5.79 -4.45
N VAL A 119 -21.38 -5.41 -5.72
CA VAL A 119 -22.32 -4.54 -6.42
C VAL A 119 -22.56 -5.09 -7.82
N ASP A 120 -23.73 -4.81 -8.39
CA ASP A 120 -24.00 -5.03 -9.81
C ASP A 120 -23.81 -3.71 -10.58
N LEU A 121 -22.87 -3.67 -11.52
CA LEU A 121 -22.60 -2.49 -12.34
C LEU A 121 -23.81 -2.08 -13.18
N ALA A 122 -24.62 -3.04 -13.65
CA ALA A 122 -25.81 -2.73 -14.45
C ALA A 122 -26.86 -1.92 -13.68
N GLU A 123 -26.83 -1.96 -12.34
CA GLU A 123 -27.78 -1.27 -11.46
C GLU A 123 -27.21 0.03 -10.85
N LEU A 124 -25.97 0.44 -11.17
CA LEU A 124 -25.28 1.50 -10.43
C LEU A 124 -25.73 2.93 -10.72
N GLY A 125 -26.46 3.19 -11.82
CA GLY A 125 -26.82 4.55 -12.23
C GLY A 125 -25.62 5.50 -12.21
N ASP A 126 -25.72 6.62 -11.48
CA ASP A 126 -24.66 7.65 -11.35
C ASP A 126 -23.49 7.25 -10.40
N GLY A 127 -23.57 6.07 -9.79
CA GLY A 127 -22.55 5.47 -8.94
C GLY A 127 -23.01 5.17 -7.51
N ARG A 128 -22.30 4.24 -6.86
CA ARG A 128 -22.57 3.75 -5.51
C ARG A 128 -21.34 3.83 -4.62
N SER A 129 -21.52 4.35 -3.41
CA SER A 129 -20.50 4.28 -2.37
C SER A 129 -20.37 2.84 -1.87
N LEU A 130 -19.12 2.37 -1.76
CA LEU A 130 -18.77 1.13 -1.09
C LEU A 130 -18.68 1.29 0.44
N GLY A 131 -19.00 2.47 0.97
CA GLY A 131 -18.83 2.83 2.37
C GLY A 131 -17.37 3.10 2.74
N ARG A 132 -17.16 3.70 3.91
CA ARG A 132 -15.83 3.99 4.43
C ARG A 132 -15.13 2.69 4.85
N ARG A 133 -13.91 2.50 4.36
CA ARG A 133 -13.01 1.40 4.75
C ARG A 133 -11.88 1.97 5.60
N THR A 134 -11.58 1.31 6.70
CA THR A 134 -10.63 1.80 7.71
C THR A 134 -9.56 0.77 8.00
N ALA A 135 -8.38 1.23 8.39
CA ALA A 135 -7.27 0.41 8.82
C ALA A 135 -6.62 1.02 10.08
N PRO A 136 -5.88 0.21 10.87
CA PRO A 136 -4.99 0.74 11.91
C PRO A 136 -4.06 1.81 11.35
N GLY A 137 -3.73 2.83 12.15
CA GLY A 137 -2.99 4.01 11.69
C GLY A 137 -1.57 3.76 11.15
N ARG A 138 -1.03 2.55 11.34
CA ARG A 138 0.26 2.12 10.75
C ARG A 138 0.17 1.89 9.24
N PHE A 139 -0.99 1.55 8.69
CA PHE A 139 -1.20 1.31 7.25
C PHE A 139 -1.52 2.61 6.49
N ALA A 140 -0.64 3.61 6.64
CA ALA A 140 -0.87 4.97 6.17
C ALA A 140 -0.05 5.35 4.92
N ALA A 141 0.70 4.42 4.34
CA ALA A 141 1.58 4.73 3.20
C ALA A 141 0.91 4.56 1.84
N GLY A 142 -0.24 3.90 1.76
CA GLY A 142 -0.99 3.76 0.52
C GLY A 142 -2.23 2.90 0.68
N HIS A 143 -3.06 2.91 -0.36
CA HIS A 143 -4.25 2.07 -0.45
C HIS A 143 -4.59 1.73 -1.91
N ALA A 144 -5.25 0.59 -2.11
CA ALA A 144 -5.72 0.14 -3.40
C ALA A 144 -7.15 -0.41 -3.31
N LEU A 145 -7.90 -0.25 -4.39
CA LEU A 145 -9.17 -0.94 -4.61
C LEU A 145 -8.94 -2.09 -5.59
N ILE A 146 -9.39 -3.28 -5.20
CA ILE A 146 -9.24 -4.51 -5.97
C ILE A 146 -10.62 -5.07 -6.25
N ALA A 147 -10.90 -5.46 -7.49
CA ALA A 147 -12.02 -6.31 -7.85
C ALA A 147 -11.58 -7.77 -7.70
N THR A 148 -11.93 -8.40 -6.58
CA THR A 148 -11.51 -9.76 -6.25
C THR A 148 -12.26 -10.81 -7.07
N ASN A 149 -13.48 -10.50 -7.50
CA ASN A 149 -14.28 -11.35 -8.38
C ASN A 149 -15.20 -10.47 -9.23
N ALA A 150 -15.39 -10.80 -10.50
CA ALA A 150 -16.38 -10.22 -11.38
C ALA A 150 -17.02 -11.30 -12.25
N THR A 151 -18.34 -11.33 -12.27
CA THR A 151 -19.15 -12.26 -13.06
C THR A 151 -20.17 -11.47 -13.85
N ALA A 152 -20.45 -11.89 -15.07
CA ALA A 152 -21.50 -11.30 -15.89
C ALA A 152 -22.48 -12.38 -16.36
N THR A 153 -23.73 -11.96 -16.56
CA THR A 153 -24.82 -12.82 -17.04
C THR A 153 -25.48 -12.12 -18.21
N TYR A 154 -25.70 -12.85 -19.31
CA TYR A 154 -26.45 -12.37 -20.46
C TYR A 154 -27.94 -12.27 -20.14
N ARG A 155 -28.70 -11.47 -20.91
CA ARG A 155 -30.17 -11.36 -20.79
C ARG A 155 -30.97 -12.64 -21.03
N ASN A 156 -30.33 -13.69 -21.56
CA ASN A 156 -30.93 -15.01 -21.68
C ASN A 156 -30.68 -15.89 -20.42
N GLY A 157 -30.07 -15.32 -19.37
CA GLY A 157 -29.75 -15.97 -18.12
C GLY A 157 -28.45 -16.79 -18.11
N THR A 158 -27.71 -16.88 -19.22
CA THR A 158 -26.46 -17.66 -19.25
C THR A 158 -25.27 -16.87 -18.71
N THR A 159 -24.37 -17.55 -18.02
CA THR A 159 -23.14 -16.94 -17.48
C THR A 159 -22.13 -16.67 -18.60
N VAL A 160 -21.50 -15.50 -18.57
CA VAL A 160 -20.38 -15.14 -19.43
C VAL A 160 -19.11 -15.86 -18.97
N THR A 161 -18.52 -16.69 -19.83
CA THR A 161 -17.31 -17.48 -19.50
C THR A 161 -16.00 -16.86 -20.00
N GLY A 162 -16.07 -15.88 -20.90
CA GLY A 162 -14.93 -15.23 -21.56
C GLY A 162 -14.54 -13.86 -20.99
N LEU A 163 -14.74 -13.61 -19.69
CA LEU A 163 -14.46 -12.31 -19.06
C LEU A 163 -13.04 -12.24 -18.49
N ARG A 164 -12.16 -11.48 -19.15
CA ARG A 164 -10.82 -11.16 -18.63
C ARG A 164 -10.90 -10.12 -17.51
N GLY A 165 -9.99 -10.22 -16.54
CA GLY A 165 -9.97 -9.33 -15.37
C GLY A 165 -11.06 -9.66 -14.36
N ALA A 166 -11.64 -10.86 -14.45
CA ALA A 166 -12.66 -11.35 -13.55
C ALA A 166 -12.17 -11.66 -12.13
N SER A 167 -10.87 -11.83 -11.92
CA SER A 167 -10.31 -12.17 -10.61
C SER A 167 -9.15 -11.26 -10.26
N ASP A 168 -9.11 -10.81 -9.01
CA ASP A 168 -8.04 -10.01 -8.39
C ASP A 168 -7.48 -8.86 -9.25
N LYS A 169 -8.37 -8.17 -9.99
CA LYS A 169 -8.00 -7.02 -10.82
C LYS A 169 -7.75 -5.80 -9.95
N LEU A 170 -6.57 -5.17 -10.09
CA LEU A 170 -6.34 -3.84 -9.54
C LEU A 170 -7.23 -2.82 -10.27
N VAL A 171 -8.09 -2.13 -9.53
CA VAL A 171 -8.95 -1.06 -10.06
C VAL A 171 -8.20 0.27 -10.00
N THR A 172 -7.63 0.59 -8.85
CA THR A 172 -6.81 1.80 -8.67
C THR A 172 -5.89 1.64 -7.47
N THR A 173 -4.78 2.37 -7.48
CA THR A 173 -3.84 2.47 -6.37
C THR A 173 -3.52 3.93 -6.10
N VAL A 174 -3.39 4.27 -4.82
CA VAL A 174 -3.07 5.62 -4.37
C VAL A 174 -1.99 5.53 -3.30
N GLU A 175 -0.87 6.20 -3.57
CA GLU A 175 0.18 6.39 -2.58
C GLU A 175 -0.18 7.51 -1.60
N GLY A 176 0.30 7.37 -0.36
CA GLY A 176 0.06 8.33 0.71
C GLY A 176 -1.14 8.00 1.58
N ARG A 177 -1.43 8.93 2.50
CA ARG A 177 -2.34 8.71 3.63
C ARG A 177 -3.78 8.50 3.14
N PRO A 178 -4.42 7.35 3.44
CA PRO A 178 -5.81 7.10 3.09
C PRO A 178 -6.73 8.15 3.70
N SER A 179 -7.44 8.87 2.83
CA SER A 179 -8.34 9.96 3.22
C SER A 179 -9.35 10.27 2.12
N GLY A 180 -10.47 10.86 2.52
CA GLY A 180 -11.47 11.39 1.60
C GLY A 180 -12.27 10.33 0.83
N ARG A 181 -12.89 10.81 -0.25
CA ARG A 181 -13.69 10.03 -1.20
C ARG A 181 -12.94 9.92 -2.52
N ARG A 182 -12.93 8.74 -3.11
CA ARG A 182 -12.35 8.44 -4.41
C ARG A 182 -13.43 7.89 -5.33
N ARG A 183 -13.40 8.31 -6.58
CA ARG A 183 -14.31 7.82 -7.62
C ARG A 183 -13.52 6.90 -8.54
N VAL A 184 -14.15 5.81 -8.96
CA VAL A 184 -13.62 4.89 -9.96
C VAL A 184 -14.75 4.52 -10.91
N THR A 185 -14.41 4.37 -12.19
CA THR A 185 -15.35 3.93 -13.21
C THR A 185 -14.90 2.57 -13.76
N LEU A 186 -15.84 1.64 -13.86
CA LEU A 186 -15.59 0.30 -14.40
C LEU A 186 -16.47 0.06 -15.62
N SER A 187 -15.84 -0.40 -16.69
CA SER A 187 -16.48 -0.71 -17.97
C SER A 187 -16.18 -2.16 -18.36
N VAL A 188 -16.99 -2.72 -19.25
CA VAL A 188 -16.69 -4.00 -19.89
C VAL A 188 -16.58 -3.79 -21.40
N THR A 189 -15.41 -4.12 -21.95
CA THR A 189 -15.13 -3.98 -23.38
C THR A 189 -15.24 -5.34 -24.06
N ALA A 190 -15.98 -5.41 -25.16
CA ALA A 190 -16.07 -6.60 -26.01
C ALA A 190 -14.90 -6.66 -27.01
N TYR A 191 -14.39 -7.85 -27.27
CA TYR A 191 -13.34 -8.14 -28.25
C TYR A 191 -13.76 -9.29 -29.16
N ALA A 192 -13.36 -9.22 -30.44
CA ALA A 192 -13.63 -10.27 -31.43
C ALA A 192 -12.37 -11.06 -31.82
N ASP A 193 -11.18 -10.55 -31.50
CA ASP A 193 -9.88 -11.03 -31.97
C ASP A 193 -8.99 -11.59 -30.83
N ARG A 194 -9.59 -11.88 -29.68
CA ARG A 194 -8.88 -12.27 -28.45
C ARG A 194 -9.33 -13.64 -27.95
N PRO A 195 -8.51 -14.33 -27.14
CA PRO A 195 -8.90 -15.60 -26.51
C PRO A 195 -9.96 -15.42 -25.40
N TYR A 196 -10.45 -14.19 -25.19
CA TYR A 196 -11.51 -13.82 -24.27
C TYR A 196 -12.45 -12.86 -25.00
N ASP A 197 -13.75 -12.99 -24.76
CA ASP A 197 -14.78 -12.20 -25.43
C ASP A 197 -14.92 -10.80 -24.82
N TYR A 198 -14.63 -10.68 -23.52
CA TYR A 198 -14.82 -9.44 -22.77
C TYR A 198 -13.65 -9.13 -21.85
N TRP A 199 -13.48 -7.87 -21.50
CA TRP A 199 -12.52 -7.43 -20.49
C TRP A 199 -13.14 -6.41 -19.55
N LEU A 200 -13.09 -6.67 -18.26
CA LEU A 200 -13.35 -5.66 -17.24
C LEU A 200 -12.20 -4.64 -17.22
N VAL A 201 -12.51 -3.38 -17.47
CA VAL A 201 -11.56 -2.26 -17.53
C VAL A 201 -11.87 -1.28 -16.41
N ALA A 202 -10.82 -0.84 -15.70
CA ALA A 202 -10.92 0.29 -14.79
C ALA A 202 -10.48 1.53 -15.55
N GLU A 203 -11.33 2.55 -15.58
CA GLU A 203 -11.05 3.83 -16.21
C GLU A 203 -10.36 4.74 -15.18
N ASP A 204 -9.30 5.40 -15.63
CA ASP A 204 -8.59 6.36 -14.80
C ASP A 204 -9.30 7.71 -14.95
N ASP A 205 -10.15 8.06 -13.97
CA ASP A 205 -10.97 9.27 -14.02
C ASP A 205 -10.15 10.57 -13.82
N GLY A 206 -8.82 10.48 -13.70
CA GLY A 206 -7.95 11.60 -13.36
C GLY A 206 -8.15 12.08 -11.92
N ALA A 207 -7.08 12.07 -11.13
CA ALA A 207 -7.09 12.57 -9.76
C ALA A 207 -7.13 14.09 -9.67
#